data_AF-A0A0C2FKP8-F1
#
_entry.id   AF-A0A0C2FKP8-F1
#
_cell.length_a   1.000
_cell.length_b   1.000
_cell.length_c   1.000
_cell.angle_alpha   90.00
_cell.angle_beta   90.00
_cell.angle_gamma   90.00
#
_symmetry.space_group_name_H-M   'P 1'
#
loop_
_entity.id
_entity.type
_entity.pdbx_description
1 polymer ?
#
loop_
_entity_poly.entity_id
_entity_poly.type
_entity_poly.pdbx_seq_one_letter_code
_entity_poly.pdbx_strand_id
1 'polypeptide(L)' 'MDLLGPSLEDLFNFCSRRFTMKTVLMLADQMIGRIEYVHVKNFIHRDIKPDNFLMGIGRHCNKLFLIDFGLAKK' A
#
# COMPACT_ATOMS: atom_id res chain seq x y z
N MET A 1 -11.49 11.72 5.06
CA MET A 1 -10.37 10.82 4.73
C MET A 1 -9.14 11.35 5.42
N ASP A 2 -8.31 10.48 5.98
CA ASP A 2 -7.08 10.89 6.64
C ASP A 2 -6.05 11.33 5.59
N LEU A 3 -5.26 12.36 5.90
CA LEU A 3 -4.12 12.73 5.08
C LEU A 3 -3.04 11.66 5.21
N LEU A 4 -2.63 11.08 4.08
CA LEU A 4 -1.57 10.08 4.00
C LEU A 4 -0.32 10.66 3.32
N GLY A 5 0.78 9.92 3.42
CA GLY A 5 2.05 10.23 2.79
C GLY A 5 2.10 9.78 1.33
N PRO A 6 3.31 9.74 0.73
CA PRO A 6 3.48 9.37 -0.68
C PRO A 6 3.08 7.92 -0.96
N SER A 7 2.73 7.65 -2.21
CA SER A 7 2.47 6.30 -2.70
C SER A 7 3.76 5.50 -2.85
N LEU A 8 3.66 4.18 -3.03
CA LEU A 8 4.81 3.35 -3.36
C LEU A 8 5.37 3.68 -4.75
N GLU A 9 4.56 4.15 -5.71
CA GLU A 9 5.07 4.61 -7.01
C GLU A 9 5.93 5.88 -6.85
N ASP A 10 5.46 6.84 -6.05
CA ASP A 10 6.22 8.07 -5.75
C ASP A 10 7.56 7.74 -5.09
N LEU A 11 7.54 6.86 -4.08
CA LEU A 11 8.74 6.43 -3.37
C LEU A 11 9.67 5.60 -4.28
N PHE A 12 9.11 4.80 -5.18
CA PHE A 12 9.90 4.02 -6.14
C PHE A 12 10.63 4.94 -7.11
N ASN A 13 9.95 5.97 -7.62
CA ASN A 13 10.55 6.99 -8.46
C ASN A 13 11.61 7.82 -7.69
N PHE A 14 11.34 8.18 -6.44
CA PHE A 14 12.33 8.82 -5.56
C PHE A 14 13.59 7.96 -5.38
N CYS A 15 13.43 6.64 -5.27
CA CYS A 15 14.55 5.69 -5.20
C CYS A 15 15.14 5.32 -6.58
N SER A 16 14.98 6.17 -7.60
CA SER A 16 15.48 5.93 -8.96
C SER A 16 15.01 4.59 -9.54
N ARG A 17 13.75 4.24 -9.29
CA ARG A 17 13.08 3.02 -9.74
C ARG A 17 13.80 1.74 -9.30
N ARG A 18 14.38 1.76 -8.09
CA ARG A 18 15.00 0.59 -7.50
C ARG A 18 14.78 0.54 -5.98
N PHE A 19 14.10 -0.50 -5.53
CA PHE A 19 14.09 -0.88 -4.12
C PHE A 19 15.13 -1.97 -3.84
N THR A 20 15.65 -1.96 -2.62
CA THR A 20 16.48 -3.07 -2.13
C THR A 20 15.61 -4.28 -1.79
N MET A 21 16.21 -5.47 -1.75
CA MET A 21 15.47 -6.68 -1.35
C MET A 21 14.87 -6.55 0.06
N LYS A 22 15.59 -5.91 0.98
CA LYS A 22 15.09 -5.62 2.34
C LYS A 22 13.80 -4.80 2.29
N THR A 23 13.79 -3.71 1.51
CA THR A 23 12.61 -2.85 1.34
C THR A 23 11.44 -3.62 0.75
N VAL A 24 11.68 -4.40 -0.31
CA VAL A 24 10.65 -5.22 -0.97
C VAL A 24 10.02 -6.21 0.02
N LEU A 25 10.81 -6.93 0.81
CA LEU A 25 10.31 -7.88 1.79
C LEU A 25 9.50 -7.21 2.91
N MET A 26 9.95 -6.06 3.42
CA MET A 26 9.20 -5.31 4.44
C MET A 26 7.87 -4.77 3.92
N LEU A 27 7.81 -4.36 2.65
CA LEU A 27 6.57 -3.92 2.00
C LEU A 27 5.63 -5.10 1.75
N ALA A 28 6.15 -6.21 1.23
CA ALA A 28 5.37 -7.40 0.92
C ALA A 28 4.61 -7.93 2.15
N ASP A 29 5.28 -8.00 3.31
CA ASP A 29 4.67 -8.40 4.59
C ASP A 29 3.42 -7.54 4.92
N GLN A 30 3.54 -6.22 4.83
CA GLN A 30 2.40 -5.32 5.09
C GLN A 30 1.33 -5.38 4.00
N MET A 31 1.72 -5.42 2.72
CA MET A 31 0.79 -5.46 1.58
C MET A 31 -0.13 -6.68 1.65
N ILE A 32 0.43 -7.86 1.95
CA ILE A 32 -0.33 -9.09 2.12
C ILE A 32 -1.36 -8.93 3.24
N GLY A 33 -0.95 -8.40 4.41
CA GLY A 33 -1.86 -8.14 5.52
C GLY A 33 -2.97 -7.12 5.18
N ARG A 34 -2.73 -6.14 4.30
CA ARG A 34 -3.79 -5.23 3.82
C ARG A 34 -4.78 -5.93 2.92
N ILE A 35 -4.30 -6.74 1.97
CA ILE A 35 -5.16 -7.49 1.04
C ILE A 35 -5.98 -8.53 1.81
N GLU A 36 -5.37 -9.27 2.73
CA GLU A 36 -6.04 -10.23 3.60
C GLU A 36 -7.17 -9.57 4.39
N TYR A 37 -6.92 -8.41 5.01
CA TYR A 37 -7.96 -7.68 5.74
C TYR A 37 -9.18 -7.36 4.87
N VAL A 38 -8.95 -6.94 3.61
CA VAL A 38 -10.03 -6.67 2.65
C VAL A 38 -10.80 -7.95 2.32
N HIS A 39 -10.09 -9.05 2.07
CA HIS A 39 -10.70 -10.35 1.76
C HIS A 39 -11.52 -10.91 2.93
N VAL A 40 -11.07 -10.77 4.17
CA VAL A 40 -11.82 -11.17 5.38
C VAL A 40 -13.15 -10.40 5.51
N LYS A 41 -13.25 -9.21 4.91
CA LYS A 41 -14.50 -8.44 4.84
C LYS A 41 -15.40 -8.84 3.67
N ASN A 42 -15.06 -9.91 2.95
CA ASN A 42 -15.73 -10.38 1.74
C ASN A 42 -15.68 -9.36 0.60
N PHE A 43 -14.60 -8.60 0.45
CA PHE A 43 -14.39 -7.74 -0.70
C PHE A 43 -13.14 -8.18 -1.45
N ILE A 44 -13.13 -7.96 -2.76
CA ILE A 44 -11.96 -8.06 -3.62
C ILE A 44 -11.64 -6.63 -4.10
N HIS A 45 -10.41 -6.15 -3.87
CA HIS A 45 -10.00 -4.78 -4.24
C HIS A 45 -10.02 -4.54 -5.76
N ARG A 46 -9.56 -5.54 -6.53
CA ARG A 46 -9.46 -5.56 -8.01
C ARG A 46 -8.52 -4.55 -8.67
N ASP A 47 -7.99 -3.57 -7.93
CA ASP A 47 -7.01 -2.60 -8.46
C ASP A 47 -5.75 -2.54 -7.59
N ILE A 48 -4.98 -3.64 -7.57
CA ILE A 48 -3.74 -3.75 -6.79
C ILE A 48 -2.58 -3.22 -7.62
N LYS A 49 -2.07 -2.04 -7.27
CA LYS A 49 -0.93 -1.37 -7.94
C LYS A 49 -0.20 -0.43 -6.96
N PRO A 50 1.07 -0.04 -7.21
CA PRO A 50 1.86 0.77 -6.28
C PRO A 50 1.21 2.12 -5.89
N ASP A 51 0.47 2.75 -6.80
CA ASP A 51 -0.26 4.00 -6.56
C ASP A 51 -1.29 3.90 -5.44
N ASN A 52 -1.89 2.72 -5.25
CA ASN A 52 -2.93 2.48 -4.25
C ASN A 52 -2.37 2.06 -2.89
N PHE A 53 -1.05 1.99 -2.74
CA PHE A 53 -0.39 1.76 -1.46
C PHE A 53 0.35 3.02 -1.01
N LEU A 54 -0.13 3.64 0.08
CA LEU A 54 0.44 4.87 0.62
C LEU A 54 1.07 4.62 1.99
N MET A 55 2.19 5.29 2.25
CA MET A 55 2.75 5.35 3.60
C MET A 55 1.92 6.30 4.48
N GLY A 56 1.84 6.05 5.78
CA GLY A 56 1.28 7.03 6.72
C GLY A 56 2.19 8.26 6.91
N ILE A 57 1.75 9.17 7.76
CA ILE A 57 2.52 10.36 8.18
C ILE A 57 2.75 10.35 9.69
N GLY A 58 3.72 11.15 10.16
CA GLY A 58 4.04 11.29 11.58
C GLY A 58 4.32 9.94 12.26
N ARG A 59 3.57 9.61 13.32
CA ARG A 59 3.71 8.34 14.06
C ARG A 59 3.38 7.09 13.24
N HIS A 60 2.72 7.25 12.09
CA HIS A 60 2.35 6.15 11.20
C HIS A 60 3.22 6.07 9.93
N CYS A 61 4.35 6.79 9.88
CA CYS A 61 5.21 6.84 8.71
C CYS A 61 5.74 5.47 8.23
N ASN A 62 5.82 4.47 9.13
CA ASN A 62 6.25 3.10 8.78
C ASN A 62 5.08 2.15 8.47
N LYS A 63 3.83 2.65 8.54
CA LYS A 63 2.62 1.86 8.28
C LYS A 63 2.17 2.09 6.84
N LEU A 64 2.00 0.99 6.10
CA LEU A 64 1.44 1.00 4.76
C LEU A 64 -0.10 0.96 4.81
N PHE A 65 -0.77 1.67 3.92
CA PHE A 65 -2.23 1.72 3.78
C PHE A 65 -2.61 1.33 2.35
N LEU A 66 -3.72 0.59 2.20
CA LEU A 66 -4.35 0.30 0.91
C LEU A 66 -5.54 1.24 0.74
N ILE A 67 -5.60 1.96 -0.37
CA ILE A 67 -6.62 2.96 -0.70
C ILE A 67 -7.28 2.66 -2.05
N ASP A 68 -8.27 3.49 -2.41
CA ASP A 68 -9.03 3.43 -3.66
C ASP A 68 -9.81 2.13 -3.88
N PHE A 69 -10.91 2.03 -3.13
CA PHE A 69 -11.88 0.94 -3.25
C PHE A 69 -12.92 1.19 -4.36
N GLY A 70 -12.72 2.14 -5.27
CA GLY A 70 -13.69 2.49 -6.32
C GLY A 70 -14.02 1.32 -7.25
N LEU A 71 -13.09 0.39 -7.41
CA LEU A 71 -13.26 -0.84 -8.19
C LEU A 71 -13.52 -2.08 -7.33
N ALA A 72 -13.70 -1.96 -6.01
CA ALA A 72 -13.91 -3.12 -5.14
C ALA A 72 -15.25 -3.82 -5.41
N LYS A 73 -15.32 -5.14 -5.16
CA LYS A 73 -16.56 -5.93 -5.30
C LYS A 73 -16.68 -6.99 -4.20
N LYS A 74 -17.92 -7.25 -3.77
CA LYS A 74 -18.27 -8.35 -2.87
C LYS A 74 -18.29 -9.70 -3.59
#